data_AF-A0A958XL37-F1
#
_entry.id   AF-A0A958XL37-F1
#
_cell.length_a   1.000
_cell.length_b   1.000
_cell.length_c   1.000
_cell.angle_alpha   90.00
_cell.angle_beta   90.00
_cell.angle_gamma   90.00
#
_symmetry.space_group_name_H-M   'P 1'
#
loop_
_entity.id
_entity.type
_entity.pdbx_description
1 polymer ?
#
loop_
_entity_poly.entity_id
_entity_poly.type
_entity_poly.pdbx_seq_one_letter_code
_entity_poly.pdbx_strand_id
1 'polypeptide(L)'
;MLSSYTKAIQNQEQITGSLFQQKTKTKQVSSEWSWEDYTQVCFRYILQNPIRAGLVEGIGDWEFSSYRDLVGLRNGTLCDQELIKSELALDKNRLEDLVGTPLKPEEVEKLW
;
A
#
# COMPACT_ATOMS: atom_id res chain seq x y z
N MET A 1 14.50 0.46 11.40
CA MET A 1 13.31 -0.27 10.87
C MET A 1 13.68 -1.62 10.25
N LEU A 2 14.52 -1.67 9.20
CA LEU A 2 14.86 -2.96 8.56
C LEU A 2 15.72 -3.87 9.44
N SER A 3 16.74 -3.32 10.12
CA SER A 3 17.63 -4.12 10.98
C SER A 3 16.95 -4.71 12.21
N SER A 4 15.99 -4.01 12.81
CA SER A 4 15.21 -4.50 13.96
C SER A 4 14.29 -5.65 13.55
N TYR A 5 13.60 -5.52 12.42
CA TYR A 5 12.76 -6.59 11.88
C TYR A 5 13.59 -7.82 11.50
N THR A 6 14.73 -7.62 10.82
CA THR A 6 15.63 -8.73 10.47
C THR A 6 16.11 -9.50 11.68
N LYS A 7 16.57 -8.81 12.73
CA LYS A 7 17.00 -9.46 13.98
C LYS A 7 15.88 -10.26 14.64
N ALA A 8 14.66 -9.72 14.66
CA ALA A 8 13.51 -10.40 15.26
C ALA A 8 13.19 -11.72 14.53
N ILE A 9 13.09 -11.69 13.19
CA ILE A 9 12.80 -12.88 12.39
C ILE A 9 13.94 -13.90 12.45
N GLN A 10 15.20 -13.45 12.42
CA GLN A 10 16.36 -14.34 12.55
C GLN A 10 16.37 -15.08 13.88
N ASN A 11 16.06 -14.39 14.98
CA ASN A 11 15.94 -15.00 16.29
C ASN A 11 14.74 -15.95 16.37
N GLN A 12 13.60 -15.61 15.76
CA GLN A 12 12.39 -16.44 15.76
C GLN A 12 12.62 -17.75 14.99
N GLU A 13 13.18 -17.65 13.77
CA GLU A 13 13.34 -18.77 12.85
C GLU A 13 14.68 -19.50 13.00
N GLN A 14 15.55 -19.05 13.91
CA GLN A 14 16.90 -19.58 14.12
C GLN A 14 17.77 -19.58 12.84
N ILE A 15 17.68 -18.51 12.05
CA ILE A 15 18.43 -18.33 10.80
C ILE A 15 19.38 -17.12 10.87
N THR A 16 20.31 -17.03 9.93
CA THR A 16 21.22 -15.88 9.77
C THR A 16 21.31 -15.43 8.31
N GLY A 17 21.77 -14.19 8.06
CA GLY A 17 21.97 -13.67 6.69
C GLY A 17 21.26 -12.34 6.40
N SER A 18 21.03 -12.03 5.13
CA SER A 18 20.28 -10.84 4.71
C SER A 18 18.84 -11.23 4.36
N LEU A 19 17.85 -10.60 4.99
CA LEU A 19 16.43 -10.78 4.64
C LEU A 19 15.93 -9.78 3.60
N PHE A 20 16.51 -8.58 3.58
CA PHE A 20 16.11 -7.52 2.65
C PHE A 20 17.09 -7.42 1.47
N GLN A 21 16.58 -6.99 0.32
CA GLN A 21 17.41 -6.59 -0.80
C GLN A 21 18.28 -5.38 -0.43
N GLN A 22 19.45 -5.26 -1.06
CA GLN A 22 20.32 -4.11 -0.84
C GLN A 22 19.70 -2.85 -1.45
N LYS A 23 19.78 -1.74 -0.70
CA LYS A 23 19.29 -0.40 -1.04
C LYS A 23 17.75 -0.33 -1.19
N THR A 24 17.12 0.46 -0.32
CA THR A 24 15.70 0.80 -0.45
C THR A 24 15.50 1.81 -1.59
N LYS A 25 14.46 1.62 -2.40
CA LYS A 25 14.00 2.64 -3.35
C LYS A 25 13.01 3.57 -2.66
N THR A 26 13.16 4.87 -2.86
CA THR A 26 12.26 5.90 -2.31
C THR A 26 11.91 6.90 -3.40
N LYS A 27 10.62 7.26 -3.49
CA LYS A 27 10.10 8.30 -4.38
C LYS A 27 9.30 9.31 -3.56
N GLN A 28 9.46 10.58 -3.89
CA GLN A 28 8.64 11.64 -3.30
C GLN A 28 7.23 11.56 -3.91
N VAL A 29 6.22 11.48 -3.04
CA VAL A 29 4.81 11.38 -3.45
C VAL A 29 4.10 12.72 -3.44
N SER A 30 4.48 13.63 -2.53
CA SER A 30 3.97 14.99 -2.42
C SER A 30 4.63 15.92 -3.44
N SER A 31 3.88 16.60 -4.31
CA SER A 31 4.43 17.62 -5.22
C SER A 31 3.52 18.84 -5.32
N GLU A 32 4.07 20.03 -5.09
CA GLU A 32 3.37 21.34 -4.96
C GLU A 32 2.37 21.67 -6.09
N TRP A 33 2.47 21.03 -7.25
CA TRP A 33 1.71 21.38 -8.45
C TRP A 33 0.69 20.31 -8.90
N SER A 34 0.65 19.14 -8.25
CA SER A 34 -0.21 18.00 -8.67
C SER A 34 -0.33 16.91 -7.59
N TRP A 35 -0.53 17.30 -6.32
CA TRP A 35 -0.67 16.35 -5.19
C TRP A 35 -1.75 15.27 -5.42
N GLU A 36 -2.76 15.57 -6.22
CA GLU A 36 -3.94 14.73 -6.36
C GLU A 36 -3.70 13.47 -7.21
N ASP A 37 -2.84 13.50 -8.24
CA ASP A 37 -2.72 12.35 -9.15
C ASP A 37 -1.74 11.28 -8.63
N TYR A 38 -0.51 11.65 -8.29
CA TYR A 38 0.53 10.64 -8.02
C TYR A 38 0.36 9.90 -6.69
N THR A 39 -0.04 10.59 -5.62
CA THR A 39 -0.29 9.93 -4.32
C THR A 39 -1.46 8.95 -4.43
N GLN A 40 -2.53 9.32 -5.13
CA GLN A 40 -3.68 8.44 -5.37
C GLN A 40 -3.31 7.25 -6.27
N VAL A 41 -2.48 7.46 -7.29
CA VAL A 41 -1.92 6.37 -8.11
C VAL A 41 -1.11 5.39 -7.26
N CYS A 42 -0.21 5.89 -6.40
CA CYS A 42 0.56 5.04 -5.48
C CYS A 42 -0.35 4.27 -4.53
N PHE A 43 -1.35 4.94 -3.94
CA PHE A 43 -2.29 4.31 -3.01
C PHE A 43 -3.12 3.23 -3.69
N ARG A 44 -3.67 3.52 -4.87
CA ARG A 44 -4.39 2.56 -5.72
C ARG A 44 -3.53 1.35 -6.07
N TYR A 45 -2.28 1.59 -6.45
CA TYR A 45 -1.34 0.50 -6.74
C TYR A 45 -1.11 -0.41 -5.54
N ILE A 46 -0.89 0.15 -4.34
CA ILE A 46 -0.69 -0.64 -3.12
C ILE A 46 -1.89 -1.56 -2.85
N LEU A 47 -3.11 -1.02 -2.98
CA LEU A 47 -4.34 -1.79 -2.74
C LEU A 47 -4.61 -2.84 -3.84
N GLN A 48 -4.28 -2.55 -5.10
CA GLN A 48 -4.47 -3.47 -6.22
C GLN A 48 -3.34 -4.52 -6.35
N ASN A 49 -2.19 -4.32 -5.70
CA ASN A 49 -1.02 -5.18 -5.85
C ASN A 49 -1.30 -6.68 -5.57
N PRO A 50 -2.09 -7.07 -4.55
CA PRO A 50 -2.43 -8.47 -4.34
C PRO A 50 -3.16 -9.13 -5.52
N ILE A 51 -4.08 -8.42 -6.17
CA ILE A 51 -4.77 -8.90 -7.39
C ILE A 51 -3.77 -8.97 -8.54
N ARG A 52 -2.97 -7.92 -8.75
CA ARG A 52 -1.98 -7.85 -9.84
C ARG A 52 -0.92 -8.95 -9.73
N ALA A 53 -0.59 -9.36 -8.51
CA ALA A 53 0.33 -10.45 -8.22
C ALA A 53 -0.32 -11.84 -8.31
N GLY A 54 -1.64 -11.92 -8.55
CA GLY A 54 -2.39 -13.18 -8.63
C GLY A 54 -2.57 -13.88 -7.28
N LEU A 55 -2.49 -13.14 -6.16
CA LEU A 55 -2.62 -13.70 -4.82
C LEU A 55 -4.09 -13.87 -4.40
N VAL A 56 -4.96 -13.01 -4.90
CA VAL A 56 -6.40 -12.97 -4.58
C VAL A 56 -7.21 -12.50 -5.80
N GLU A 57 -8.49 -12.85 -5.84
CA GLU A 57 -9.42 -12.38 -6.88
C GLU A 57 -9.95 -10.98 -6.58
N GLY A 58 -10.24 -10.67 -5.30
CA GLY A 58 -10.74 -9.39 -4.84
C GLY A 58 -9.81 -8.66 -3.88
N ILE A 59 -9.87 -7.32 -3.86
CA ILE A 59 -9.03 -6.46 -2.99
C ILE A 59 -9.38 -6.70 -1.51
N GLY A 60 -10.66 -6.98 -1.23
CA GLY A 60 -11.14 -7.30 0.12
C GLY A 60 -10.65 -8.62 0.68
N ASP A 61 -10.18 -9.54 -0.18
CA ASP A 61 -9.77 -10.88 0.22
C ASP A 61 -8.33 -10.90 0.79
N TRP A 62 -7.54 -9.85 0.52
CA TRP A 62 -6.18 -9.74 1.06
C TRP A 62 -6.17 -9.25 2.51
N GLU A 63 -5.99 -10.18 3.45
CA GLU A 63 -6.02 -9.87 4.90
C GLU A 63 -4.92 -8.93 5.38
N PHE A 64 -3.78 -8.90 4.68
CA PHE A 64 -2.62 -8.05 5.00
C PHE A 64 -2.72 -6.66 4.36
N SER A 65 -3.87 -6.30 3.79
CA SER A 65 -4.16 -4.95 3.29
C SER A 65 -4.84 -4.09 4.36
N SER A 66 -4.62 -2.77 4.29
CA SER A 66 -5.40 -1.78 5.03
C SER A 66 -6.80 -1.57 4.44
N TYR A 67 -7.08 -2.08 3.24
CA TYR A 67 -8.39 -1.92 2.58
C TYR A 67 -9.56 -2.29 3.50
N ARG A 68 -9.48 -3.44 4.17
CA ARG A 68 -10.55 -3.94 5.06
C ARG A 68 -10.83 -2.99 6.22
N ASP A 69 -9.80 -2.29 6.72
CA ASP A 69 -9.95 -1.29 7.78
C ASP A 69 -10.66 -0.05 7.23
N LEU A 70 -10.25 0.41 6.04
CA LEU A 70 -10.80 1.61 5.40
C LEU A 70 -12.27 1.47 4.99
N VAL A 71 -12.71 0.28 4.56
CA VAL A 71 -14.12 0.04 4.18
C VAL A 71 -15.00 -0.43 5.36
N GLY A 72 -14.41 -0.60 6.55
CA GLY A 72 -15.11 -1.02 7.76
C GLY A 72 -15.41 -2.53 7.86
N LEU A 73 -14.75 -3.37 7.05
CA LEU A 73 -14.85 -4.83 7.13
C LEU A 73 -14.02 -5.42 8.28
N ARG A 74 -13.08 -4.66 8.83
CA ARG A 74 -12.27 -5.00 9.99
C ARG A 74 -12.12 -3.75 10.86
N ASN A 75 -12.17 -3.92 12.18
CA ASN A 75 -11.83 -2.84 13.12
C ASN A 75 -10.33 -2.89 13.46
N GLY A 76 -9.48 -2.75 12.44
CA GLY A 76 -8.03 -2.87 12.57
C GLY A 76 -7.33 -1.52 12.70
N THR A 77 -6.11 -1.58 13.24
CA THR A 77 -5.24 -0.42 13.45
C THR A 77 -4.01 -0.46 12.53
N LEU A 78 -4.12 -1.14 11.38
CA LEU A 78 -2.98 -1.38 10.49
C LEU A 78 -2.44 -0.07 9.89
N CYS A 79 -3.32 0.91 9.67
CA CYS A 79 -2.98 2.25 9.21
C CYS A 79 -3.71 3.33 10.01
N ASP A 80 -3.16 4.53 10.00
CA ASP A 80 -3.85 5.72 10.50
C ASP A 80 -4.97 6.12 9.51
N GLN A 81 -6.19 5.74 9.85
CA GLN A 81 -7.36 5.96 8.98
C GLN A 81 -7.73 7.45 8.91
N GLU A 82 -7.50 8.22 9.97
CA GLU A 82 -7.83 9.64 10.00
C GLU A 82 -6.86 10.45 9.12
N LEU A 83 -5.57 10.11 9.18
CA LEU A 83 -4.57 10.70 8.28
C LEU A 83 -4.86 10.41 6.80
N ILE A 84 -5.28 9.18 6.48
CA ILE A 84 -5.64 8.81 5.10
C ILE A 84 -6.82 9.63 4.60
N LYS A 85 -7.86 9.81 5.43
CA LYS A 85 -9.02 10.63 5.09
C LYS A 85 -8.62 12.10 4.89
N SER A 86 -7.75 12.64 5.74
CA SER A 86 -7.33 14.05 5.63
C SER A 86 -6.44 14.32 4.43
N GLU A 87 -5.48 13.43 4.14
CA GLU A 87 -4.49 13.63 3.06
C GLU A 87 -5.05 13.31 1.67
N LEU A 88 -5.91 12.30 1.55
CA LEU A 88 -6.44 11.85 0.26
C LEU A 88 -7.86 12.35 -0.01
N ALA A 89 -8.48 13.05 0.94
CA ALA A 89 -9.88 13.45 0.91
C ALA A 89 -10.82 12.28 0.53
N LEU A 90 -10.48 11.06 0.98
CA LEU A 90 -11.21 9.83 0.64
C LEU A 90 -12.34 9.61 1.64
N ASP A 91 -13.55 9.44 1.11
CA ASP A 91 -14.63 8.73 1.78
C ASP A 91 -14.75 7.29 1.23
N LYS A 92 -15.68 6.51 1.78
CA LYS A 92 -15.88 5.12 1.36
C LYS A 92 -16.22 4.98 -0.13
N ASN A 93 -17.04 5.87 -0.67
CA ASN A 93 -17.46 5.82 -2.07
C ASN A 93 -16.27 6.15 -2.98
N ARG A 94 -15.53 7.22 -2.67
CA ARG A 94 -14.32 7.61 -3.40
C ARG A 94 -13.24 6.53 -3.35
N LEU A 95 -13.14 5.80 -2.24
CA LEU A 95 -12.21 4.68 -2.13
C LEU A 95 -12.59 3.53 -3.08
N GLU A 96 -13.88 3.15 -3.11
CA GLU A 96 -14.39 2.12 -4.02
C GLU A 96 -14.18 2.51 -5.49
N ASP A 97 -14.46 3.77 -5.84
CA ASP A 97 -14.20 4.31 -7.19
C ASP A 97 -12.70 4.30 -7.55
N LEU A 98 -11.85 4.71 -6.61
CA LEU A 98 -10.41 4.73 -6.79
C LEU A 98 -9.88 3.33 -7.07
N VAL A 99 -10.27 2.34 -6.25
CA VAL A 99 -9.77 0.97 -6.41
C VAL A 99 -10.40 0.23 -7.59
N GLY A 100 -11.61 0.61 -8.01
CA GLY A 100 -12.28 0.06 -9.19
C GLY A 100 -11.66 0.54 -10.51
N THR A 101 -10.96 1.68 -10.49
CA THR A 101 -10.31 2.23 -11.68
C THR A 101 -9.03 1.45 -12.03
N PRO A 102 -8.89 0.87 -13.24
CA PRO A 102 -7.65 0.22 -13.65
C PRO A 102 -6.49 1.20 -13.76
N LEU A 103 -5.30 0.80 -13.29
CA LEU A 103 -4.07 1.57 -13.51
C LEU A 103 -3.71 1.60 -14.99
N LYS A 104 -3.49 2.80 -15.51
CA LYS A 104 -3.05 3.01 -16.91
C LYS A 104 -1.56 2.69 -17.07
N PRO A 105 -1.09 2.26 -18.25
CA PRO A 105 0.33 1.95 -18.47
C PRO A 105 1.28 3.09 -18.08
N GLU A 106 0.93 4.33 -18.41
CA GLU A 106 1.72 5.52 -18.09
C GLU A 106 1.83 5.81 -16.59
N GLU A 107 0.83 5.38 -15.80
CA GLU A 107 0.85 5.50 -14.34
C GLU A 107 1.79 4.45 -13.74
N VAL A 108 1.78 3.24 -14.29
CA VAL A 108 2.63 2.13 -13.85
C VAL A 108 4.10 2.43 -14.11
N GLU A 109 4.43 3.02 -15.26
CA GLU A 109 5.81 3.44 -15.58
C GLU A 109 6.37 4.41 -14.54
N LYS A 110 5.54 5.33 -14.01
CA LYS A 110 5.95 6.28 -12.97
C LYS A 110 6.29 5.60 -11.64
N LEU A 111 5.84 4.36 -11.39
CA LEU A 111 6.08 3.66 -10.12
C LEU A 111 7.49 3.07 -10.01
N TRP A 112 8.18 2.77 -11.12
CA TRP A 112 9.47 2.06 -11.15
C TRP A 112 10.71 2.95 -11.22
#